data_AF-A0A349NCN2-F1
#
_entry.id   AF-A0A349NCN2-F1
#
_cell.length_a   1.000
_cell.length_b   1.000
_cell.length_c   1.000
_cell.angle_alpha   90.00
_cell.angle_beta   90.00
_cell.angle_gamma   90.00
#
_symmetry.space_group_name_H-M   'P 1'
#
loop_
_entity.id
_entity.type
_entity.pdbx_description
1 polymer ?
#
loop_
_entity_poly.entity_id
_entity_poly.type
_entity_poly.pdbx_seq_one_letter_code
_entity_poly.pdbx_strand_id
1 'polypeptide(L)'
;SYDVHLSKHLATYLSEILDAKAHNKVEHFEIGEEGFVLHPSTTYLGSTLEYTESHKHVPFLEGKSSVGRLGIDIHATAGKGDVGFCNHWTLEISVSQPVRVYAGMPIGQLIYFDVQGDIETMYNKKGSAKYNIRSPHPLESMMWKNTF
;
A
#
# COMPACT_ATOMS: atom_id res chain seq x y z
N SER A 1 17.52 2.88 4.73
CA SER A 1 16.09 2.91 4.38
C SER A 1 15.53 4.27 4.78
N TYR A 2 14.32 4.59 4.35
CA TYR A 2 13.57 5.79 4.72
C TYR A 2 12.28 5.37 5.41
N ASP A 3 12.04 5.79 6.65
CA ASP A 3 10.83 5.41 7.38
C ASP A 3 9.58 6.08 6.80
N VAL A 4 8.50 5.30 6.65
CA VAL A 4 7.19 5.81 6.24
C VAL A 4 6.16 5.60 7.33
N HIS A 5 5.16 6.46 7.36
CA HIS A 5 4.15 6.52 8.40
C HIS A 5 2.77 6.14 7.86
N LEU A 6 1.93 5.58 8.71
CA LEU A 6 0.55 5.26 8.37
C LEU A 6 -0.25 6.56 8.24
N SER A 7 -0.90 6.80 7.10
CA SER A 7 -1.85 7.91 6.98
C SER A 7 -3.11 7.63 7.80
N LYS A 8 -3.96 8.63 7.99
CA LYS A 8 -5.27 8.43 8.63
C LYS A 8 -6.27 7.65 7.78
N HIS A 9 -6.01 7.43 6.49
CA HIS A 9 -6.98 6.86 5.56
C HIS A 9 -6.88 5.33 5.50
N LEU A 10 -7.99 4.68 5.82
CA LEU A 10 -8.17 3.23 5.67
C LEU A 10 -9.35 2.93 4.74
N ALA A 11 -9.42 1.69 4.27
CA ALA A 11 -10.58 1.15 3.59
C ALA A 11 -10.74 -0.35 3.81
N THR A 12 -11.96 -0.85 3.66
CA THR A 12 -12.29 -2.28 3.65
C THR A 12 -13.14 -2.62 2.44
N TYR A 13 -13.02 -3.83 1.91
CA TYR A 13 -13.89 -4.30 0.83
C TYR A 13 -15.33 -4.43 1.32
N LEU A 14 -16.28 -4.03 0.47
CA LEU A 14 -17.71 -4.13 0.75
C LEU A 14 -18.23 -5.57 0.63
N SER A 15 -17.55 -6.40 -0.17
CA SER A 15 -17.93 -7.78 -0.44
C SER A 15 -17.06 -8.74 0.37
N GLU A 16 -17.69 -9.77 0.94
CA GLU A 16 -16.98 -10.87 1.60
C GLU A 16 -16.17 -11.72 0.60
N ILE A 17 -16.74 -11.93 -0.61
CA ILE A 17 -16.10 -12.65 -1.70
C ILE A 17 -15.54 -11.64 -2.69
N LEU A 18 -14.23 -11.70 -2.96
CA LEU A 18 -13.57 -10.89 -3.97
C LEU A 18 -13.39 -11.70 -5.26
N ASP A 19 -13.95 -11.20 -6.36
CA ASP A 19 -13.76 -11.79 -7.68
C ASP A 19 -12.65 -11.04 -8.42
N ALA A 20 -11.60 -11.75 -8.83
CA ALA A 20 -10.47 -11.18 -9.55
C ALA A 20 -10.85 -10.58 -10.91
N LYS A 21 -11.99 -10.97 -11.48
CA LYS A 21 -12.55 -10.44 -12.73
C LYS A 21 -13.55 -9.30 -12.52
N ALA A 22 -13.95 -9.02 -11.28
CA ALA A 22 -14.90 -7.96 -10.96
C ALA A 22 -14.20 -6.75 -10.33
N HIS A 23 -14.85 -5.58 -10.46
CA HIS A 23 -14.45 -4.41 -9.70
C HIS A 23 -14.96 -4.52 -8.26
N ASN A 24 -14.09 -4.99 -7.36
CA ASN A 24 -14.39 -5.10 -5.93
C ASN A 24 -14.32 -3.72 -5.27
N LYS A 25 -15.46 -3.20 -4.83
CA LYS A 25 -15.56 -1.87 -4.22
C LYS A 25 -15.13 -1.86 -2.76
N VAL A 26 -14.65 -0.72 -2.31
CA VAL A 26 -14.22 -0.48 -0.93
C VAL A 26 -15.01 0.65 -0.29
N GLU A 27 -15.12 0.61 1.04
CA GLU A 27 -15.60 1.71 1.87
C GLU A 27 -14.41 2.36 2.57
N HIS A 28 -14.28 3.68 2.44
CA HIS A 28 -13.23 4.46 3.07
C HIS A 28 -13.66 5.00 4.44
N PHE A 29 -12.74 5.00 5.38
CA PHE A 29 -12.91 5.59 6.69
C PHE A 29 -11.58 6.13 7.22
N GLU A 30 -11.63 6.89 8.32
CA GLU A 30 -10.45 7.48 8.94
C GLU A 30 -10.16 6.90 10.32
N ILE A 31 -8.87 6.84 10.67
CA ILE A 31 -8.40 6.57 12.03
C ILE A 31 -8.72 7.81 12.89
N GLY A 32 -9.52 7.63 13.94
CA GLY A 32 -9.83 8.70 14.92
C GLY A 32 -8.65 9.00 15.85
N GLU A 33 -8.81 10.02 16.70
CA GLU A 33 -7.77 10.47 17.64
C GLU A 33 -7.33 9.36 18.61
N GLU A 34 -8.27 8.52 19.05
CA GLU A 34 -8.03 7.37 19.94
C GLU A 34 -7.48 6.13 19.21
N GLY A 35 -7.14 6.26 17.92
CA GLY A 35 -6.71 5.17 17.06
C GLY A 35 -7.85 4.31 16.52
N PHE A 36 -7.49 3.24 15.81
CA PHE A 36 -8.42 2.28 15.24
C PHE A 36 -7.95 0.86 15.55
N VAL A 37 -8.86 -0.03 15.93
CA VAL A 37 -8.53 -1.44 16.19
C VAL A 37 -8.71 -2.24 14.91
N LEU A 38 -7.60 -2.73 14.37
CA LEU A 38 -7.60 -3.71 13.28
C LEU A 38 -7.94 -5.07 13.87
N HIS A 39 -8.75 -5.86 13.17
CA HIS A 39 -9.14 -7.20 13.57
C HIS A 39 -8.64 -8.28 12.60
N PRO A 40 -8.33 -9.50 13.10
CA PRO A 40 -8.03 -10.63 12.23
C PRO A 40 -9.15 -10.93 11.22
N SER A 41 -8.81 -11.64 10.14
CA SER A 41 -9.73 -12.03 9.06
C SER A 41 -10.37 -10.88 8.27
N THR A 42 -9.86 -9.66 8.43
CA THR A 42 -10.24 -8.49 7.62
C THR A 42 -9.02 -7.98 6.88
N THR A 43 -9.15 -7.80 5.56
CA THR A 43 -8.13 -7.12 4.75
C THR A 43 -8.42 -5.63 4.79
N TYR A 44 -7.54 -4.87 5.42
CA TYR A 44 -7.59 -3.41 5.42
C TYR A 44 -6.66 -2.89 4.34
N LEU A 45 -7.13 -1.92 3.56
CA LEU A 45 -6.25 -1.11 2.73
C LEU A 45 -5.87 0.14 3.51
N GLY A 46 -4.58 0.45 3.59
CA GLY A 46 -4.07 1.69 4.16
C GLY A 46 -3.26 2.47 3.14
N SER A 47 -2.84 3.67 3.50
CA SER A 47 -1.96 4.49 2.66
C SER A 47 -0.83 5.06 3.49
N THR A 48 0.37 5.21 2.91
CA THR A 48 1.45 5.95 3.56
C THR A 48 1.14 7.44 3.63
N LEU A 49 1.53 8.09 4.71
CA LEU A 49 1.45 9.54 4.85
C LEU A 49 2.32 10.22 3.79
N GLU A 50 3.49 9.64 3.50
CA GLU A 50 4.43 10.15 2.53
C GLU A 50 3.99 9.89 1.10
N TYR A 51 4.11 10.95 0.31
CA TYR A 51 4.18 10.88 -1.15
C TYR A 51 5.64 10.69 -1.55
N THR A 52 5.91 9.73 -2.44
CA THR A 52 7.27 9.48 -2.90
C THR A 52 7.33 9.40 -4.42
N GLU A 53 8.47 9.77 -4.98
CA GLU A 53 8.77 9.62 -6.39
C GLU A 53 10.12 8.92 -6.55
N SER A 54 10.16 7.87 -7.37
CA SER A 54 11.43 7.24 -7.76
C SER A 54 11.64 7.37 -9.26
N HIS A 55 12.69 8.09 -9.66
CA HIS A 55 12.96 8.37 -11.08
C HIS A 55 14.07 7.50 -11.69
N LYS A 56 14.86 6.82 -10.85
CA LYS A 56 16.06 6.06 -11.28
C LYS A 56 16.25 4.72 -10.57
N HIS A 57 15.59 4.51 -9.44
CA HIS A 57 15.79 3.34 -8.59
C HIS A 57 14.50 2.54 -8.50
N VAL A 58 14.60 1.25 -8.15
CA VAL A 58 13.44 0.45 -7.77
C VAL A 58 13.20 0.66 -6.27
N PRO A 59 12.10 1.32 -5.87
CA PRO A 59 11.75 1.41 -4.46
C PRO A 59 11.12 0.10 -3.97
N PHE A 60 11.40 -0.25 -2.73
CA PHE A 60 10.88 -1.44 -2.06
C PHE A 60 10.42 -1.06 -0.66
N LEU A 61 9.12 -1.21 -0.41
CA LEU A 61 8.48 -1.00 0.87
C LEU A 61 8.59 -2.28 1.70
N GLU A 62 9.17 -2.15 2.88
CA GLU A 62 9.36 -3.22 3.86
C GLU A 62 8.63 -2.89 5.16
N GLY A 63 8.21 -3.92 5.88
CA GLY A 63 7.71 -3.77 7.24
C GLY A 63 8.82 -3.31 8.20
N LYS A 64 8.42 -2.71 9.33
CA LYS A 64 9.35 -2.48 10.46
C LYS A 64 9.31 -3.67 11.41
N SER A 65 10.45 -4.04 11.99
CA SER A 65 10.51 -5.17 12.92
C SER A 65 9.54 -5.00 14.11
N SER A 66 9.42 -3.79 14.66
CA SER A 66 8.48 -3.51 15.76
C SER A 66 7.02 -3.66 15.36
N VAL A 67 6.67 -3.35 14.10
CA VAL A 67 5.32 -3.50 13.54
C VAL A 67 4.99 -4.98 13.36
N GLY A 68 5.91 -5.75 12.76
CA GLY A 68 5.76 -7.20 12.63
C GLY A 68 5.68 -7.94 13.97
N ARG A 69 6.35 -7.45 15.01
CA ARG A 69 6.24 -8.02 16.38
C ARG A 69 4.89 -7.80 17.04
N LEU A 70 4.08 -6.86 16.55
CA LEU A 70 2.66 -6.73 16.92
C LEU A 70 1.76 -7.67 16.11
N GLY A 71 2.33 -8.45 15.18
CA GLY A 71 1.59 -9.32 14.27
C GLY A 71 0.89 -8.56 13.15
N ILE A 72 1.40 -7.39 12.77
CA ILE A 72 0.90 -6.61 11.63
C ILE A 72 1.76 -6.91 10.39
N ASP A 73 1.10 -7.37 9.33
CA ASP A 73 1.65 -7.43 7.98
C ASP A 73 1.12 -6.23 7.18
N ILE A 74 1.97 -5.58 6.38
CA ILE A 74 1.63 -4.32 5.66
C ILE A 74 1.62 -4.47 4.13
N HIS A 75 2.03 -5.64 3.64
CA HIS A 75 1.88 -6.09 2.27
C HIS A 75 1.82 -7.61 2.28
N ALA A 76 0.89 -8.19 1.52
CA ALA A 76 0.76 -9.65 1.43
C ALA A 76 1.78 -10.22 0.44
N THR A 77 2.09 -9.46 -0.62
CA THR A 77 2.96 -9.95 -1.71
C THR A 77 3.78 -8.88 -2.43
N ALA A 78 3.35 -7.61 -2.49
CA ALA A 78 3.92 -6.62 -3.40
C ALA A 78 4.44 -5.36 -2.68
N GLY A 79 5.60 -5.46 -2.05
CA GLY A 79 6.35 -4.29 -1.54
C GLY A 79 7.13 -3.53 -2.62
N LYS A 80 7.21 -4.05 -3.86
CA LYS A 80 8.05 -3.47 -4.93
C LYS A 80 7.32 -2.40 -5.73
N GLY A 81 7.89 -1.21 -5.84
CA GLY A 81 7.50 -0.21 -6.85
C GLY A 81 8.41 -0.27 -8.08
N ASP A 82 7.89 0.08 -9.25
CA ASP A 82 8.69 0.17 -10.48
C ASP A 82 9.41 1.52 -10.58
N VAL A 83 10.46 1.59 -11.41
CA VAL A 83 11.11 2.88 -11.70
C VAL A 83 10.10 3.82 -12.38
N GLY A 84 9.98 5.05 -11.89
CA GLY A 84 8.97 6.02 -12.28
C GLY A 84 7.70 5.96 -11.44
N PHE A 85 7.63 5.16 -10.37
CA PHE A 85 6.51 5.18 -9.44
C PHE A 85 6.49 6.48 -8.62
N CYS A 86 5.36 7.18 -8.67
CA CYS A 86 5.17 8.50 -8.05
C CYS A 86 3.81 8.56 -7.33
N ASN A 87 3.73 8.06 -6.10
CA ASN A 87 2.48 8.07 -5.33
C ASN A 87 2.70 7.91 -3.81
N HIS A 88 1.59 7.97 -3.08
CA HIS A 88 1.48 7.32 -1.77
C HIS A 88 1.38 5.80 -1.97
N TRP A 89 1.92 5.03 -1.04
CA TRP A 89 1.91 3.57 -1.12
C TRP A 89 0.64 3.04 -0.50
N THR A 90 -0.14 2.29 -1.27
CA THR A 90 -1.23 1.50 -0.69
C THR A 90 -0.63 0.32 0.07
N LEU A 91 -1.07 0.16 1.31
CA LEU A 91 -0.70 -0.91 2.24
C LEU A 91 -1.81 -1.97 2.23
N GLU A 92 -1.44 -3.24 2.20
CA GLU A 92 -2.36 -4.37 2.36
C GLU A 92 -2.17 -4.88 3.78
N ILE A 93 -3.01 -4.39 4.71
CA ILE A 93 -2.80 -4.59 6.14
C ILE A 93 -3.64 -5.77 6.63
N SER A 94 -2.97 -6.75 7.24
CA SER A 94 -3.59 -7.83 8.00
C SER A 94 -2.95 -7.95 9.38
N VAL A 95 -3.73 -8.43 10.35
CA VAL A 95 -3.25 -8.62 11.72
C VAL A 95 -3.51 -10.02 12.25
N SER A 96 -2.54 -10.57 12.98
CA SER A 96 -2.65 -11.87 13.65
C SER A 96 -3.44 -11.81 14.95
N GLN A 97 -3.52 -10.64 15.58
CA GLN A 97 -4.31 -10.35 16.78
C GLN A 97 -4.98 -8.98 16.64
N PRO A 98 -6.01 -8.65 17.43
CA PRO A 98 -6.52 -7.28 17.43
C PRO A 98 -5.43 -6.28 17.84
N VAL A 99 -5.13 -5.31 16.97
CA VAL A 99 -4.09 -4.30 17.21
C VAL A 99 -4.64 -2.90 16.99
N ARG A 100 -4.42 -2.01 17.95
CA ARG A 100 -4.74 -0.60 17.79
C ARG A 100 -3.61 0.12 17.05
N VAL A 101 -3.96 0.78 15.96
CA VAL A 101 -3.07 1.62 15.15
C VAL A 101 -3.45 3.09 15.26
N TYR A 102 -2.48 3.97 14.99
CA TYR A 102 -2.65 5.41 15.08
C TYR A 102 -2.19 6.07 13.78
N ALA A 103 -2.90 7.11 13.35
CA ALA A 103 -2.43 7.94 12.25
C ALA A 103 -1.07 8.57 12.61
N GLY A 104 -0.14 8.58 11.66
CA GLY A 104 1.20 9.11 11.83
C GLY A 104 2.19 8.16 12.52
N MET A 105 1.79 6.94 12.93
CA MET A 105 2.75 5.98 13.49
C MET A 105 3.69 5.44 12.39
N PRO A 106 4.96 5.14 12.69
CA PRO A 106 5.85 4.46 11.76
C PRO A 106 5.27 3.09 11.41
N ILE A 107 5.12 2.80 10.11
CA ILE A 107 4.46 1.57 9.64
C ILE A 107 5.37 0.70 8.79
N GLY A 108 6.25 1.34 8.01
CA GLY A 108 7.14 0.66 7.09
C GLY A 108 8.40 1.47 6.83
N GLN A 109 9.18 1.00 5.88
CA GLN A 109 10.39 1.67 5.44
C GLN A 109 10.65 1.41 3.95
N LEU A 110 11.13 2.42 3.23
CA LEU A 110 11.52 2.32 1.83
C LEU A 110 13.01 2.04 1.69
N ILE A 111 13.35 1.11 0.81
CA ILE A 111 14.69 0.79 0.37
C ILE A 111 14.73 1.04 -1.13
N TYR A 112 15.82 1.61 -1.64
CA TYR A 112 15.97 1.90 -3.07
C TYR A 112 17.11 1.05 -3.63
N PHE A 113 16.84 0.34 -4.71
CA PHE A 113 17.82 -0.48 -5.41
C PHE A 113 18.24 0.20 -6.71
N ASP A 114 19.54 0.25 -6.95
CA ASP A 114 20.11 0.63 -8.24
C ASP A 114 19.70 -0.37 -9.32
N VAL A 115 19.47 0.16 -10.52
CA VAL A 115 19.17 -0.62 -11.72
C VAL A 115 20.35 -0.50 -12.68
N GLN A 116 20.79 -1.63 -13.22
CA GLN A 116 21.80 -1.67 -14.27
C GLN A 116 21.13 -1.73 -15.65
N GLY A 117 21.64 -0.97 -16.60
CA GLY A 117 21.07 -0.82 -17.95
C GLY A 117 20.07 0.33 -18.08
N ASP A 118 19.52 0.48 -19.27
CA ASP A 118 18.59 1.57 -19.60
C ASP A 118 17.15 1.22 -19.22
N ILE A 119 16.43 2.20 -18.67
CA ILE A 119 15.01 2.07 -18.36
C ILE A 119 14.21 2.41 -19.62
N GLU A 120 13.74 1.39 -20.34
CA GLU A 120 12.98 1.57 -21.58
C GLU A 120 11.63 2.28 -21.36
N THR A 121 10.93 1.96 -20.28
CA THR A 121 9.62 2.56 -19.95
C THR A 121 9.47 2.76 -18.46
N MET A 122 9.34 4.01 -18.05
CA MET A 122 9.02 4.39 -16.66
C MET A 122 7.55 4.13 -16.34
N TYR A 123 7.26 3.76 -15.09
CA TYR A 123 5.91 3.42 -14.63
C TYR A 123 4.90 4.56 -14.86
N ASN A 124 5.26 5.81 -14.53
CA ASN A 124 4.45 7.00 -14.78
C ASN A 124 4.11 7.26 -16.27
N LYS A 125 4.88 6.68 -17.20
CA LYS A 125 4.64 6.79 -18.66
C LYS A 125 4.00 5.54 -19.25
N LYS A 126 3.91 4.45 -18.49
CA LYS A 126 3.37 3.17 -18.96
C LYS A 126 1.84 3.26 -19.10
N GLY A 127 1.33 3.15 -20.33
CA GLY A 127 -0.11 3.26 -20.60
C GLY A 127 -0.99 2.21 -19.88
N SER A 128 -0.42 1.06 -19.51
CA SER A 128 -1.10 0.01 -18.76
C SER A 128 -0.94 0.11 -17.23
N ALA A 129 -0.23 1.12 -16.72
CA ALA A 129 -0.08 1.32 -15.29
C ALA A 129 -1.41 1.72 -14.64
N LYS A 130 -1.78 0.98 -13.60
CA LYS A 130 -3.10 1.08 -12.97
C LYS A 130 -3.15 2.13 -11.86
N TYR A 131 -2.01 2.42 -11.23
CA TYR A 131 -1.92 3.19 -9.98
C TYR A 131 -1.13 4.50 -10.12
N ASN A 132 -1.19 5.13 -11.30
CA ASN A 132 -0.47 6.39 -11.61
C ASN A 132 -1.22 7.67 -11.17
N ILE A 133 -2.50 7.57 -10.82
CA ILE A 133 -3.25 8.72 -10.34
C ILE A 133 -2.84 8.96 -8.89
N ARG A 134 -2.26 10.13 -8.61
CA ARG A 134 -1.89 10.53 -7.27
C ARG A 134 -3.13 10.57 -6.38
N SER A 135 -3.10 9.84 -5.27
CA SER A 135 -4.16 9.82 -4.28
C SER A 135 -3.56 9.62 -2.89
N PRO A 136 -3.99 10.40 -1.86
CA PRO A 136 -3.62 10.11 -0.48
C PRO A 136 -4.42 8.93 0.10
N HIS A 137 -5.53 8.54 -0.54
CA HIS A 137 -6.35 7.41 -0.11
C HIS A 137 -5.79 6.09 -0.66
N PRO A 138 -5.91 4.98 0.10
CA PRO A 138 -5.64 3.65 -0.45
C PRO A 138 -6.45 3.42 -1.72
N LEU A 139 -5.88 2.74 -2.71
CA LEU A 139 -6.61 2.36 -3.92
C LEU A 139 -6.98 0.88 -3.87
N GLU A 140 -8.21 0.55 -4.23
CA GLU A 140 -8.63 -0.85 -4.37
C GLU A 140 -7.96 -1.54 -5.57
N SER A 141 -8.00 -2.86 -5.55
CA SER A 141 -7.40 -3.66 -6.62
C SER A 141 -8.06 -3.40 -7.99
N MET A 142 -7.22 -3.09 -8.98
CA MET A 142 -7.61 -3.00 -10.38
C MET A 142 -7.27 -4.28 -11.16
N MET A 143 -7.24 -5.45 -10.49
CA MET A 143 -6.94 -6.75 -11.12
C MET A 143 -7.85 -7.02 -12.33
N TRP A 144 -9.14 -6.70 -12.21
CA TRP A 144 -10.16 -6.85 -13.26
C TRP A 144 -9.88 -6.12 -14.58
N LYS A 145 -8.95 -5.16 -14.61
CA LYS A 145 -8.49 -4.51 -15.84
C LYS A 145 -7.53 -5.37 -16.68
N ASN A 146 -7.08 -6.51 -16.16
CA ASN A 146 -6.26 -7.46 -16.92
C ASN A 146 -7.13 -8.26 -17.89
N THR A 147 -6.58 -8.54 -19.07
CA THR A 147 -7.14 -9.53 -19.98
C THR A 147 -6.76 -10.92 -19.48
N PHE A 148 -7.77 -11.77 -19.27
CA PHE A 148 -7.62 -13.18 -18.91
C PHE A 148 -7.69 -14.07 -20.14
#